data_AF-A0A1Y1QMQ1-F1
#
_entry.id   AF-A0A1Y1QMQ1-F1
#
_cell.length_a   1.000
_cell.length_b   1.000
_cell.length_c   1.000
_cell.angle_alpha   90.00
_cell.angle_beta   90.00
_cell.angle_gamma   90.00
#
_symmetry.space_group_name_H-M   'P 1'
#
loop_
_entity.id
_entity.type
_entity.pdbx_description
1 polymer ?
#
loop_
_entity_poly.entity_id
_entity_poly.type
_entity_poly.pdbx_seq_one_letter_code
_entity_poly.pdbx_strand_id
1 'polypeptide(L)'
;MTGNKKKAAAGLDALKHLATPPTSPTPPQPVAPEANGKPDKVVFSLHLPEAAHAKLRELSFHERQSMTKLILEGVDLLFAKRGISPIAELHKDVIK
;
A
#
# COMPACT_ATOMS: atom_id res chain seq x y z
N MET A 1 48.15 13.29 -50.43
CA MET A 1 48.16 13.10 -48.96
C MET A 1 46.81 13.51 -48.39
N THR A 2 46.15 12.55 -47.73
CA THR A 2 45.10 12.65 -46.69
C THR A 2 43.88 13.56 -46.89
N GLY A 3 42.77 12.93 -47.30
CA GLY A 3 41.41 13.42 -47.08
C GLY A 3 40.93 13.06 -45.67
N ASN A 4 40.42 14.05 -44.95
CA ASN A 4 39.84 13.93 -43.62
C ASN A 4 38.31 13.96 -43.76
N LYS A 5 37.57 12.96 -43.23
CA LYS A 5 36.13 13.14 -42.96
C LYS A 5 35.52 11.98 -42.14
N LYS A 6 34.79 12.43 -41.10
CA LYS A 6 33.60 11.84 -40.46
C LYS A 6 33.83 10.79 -39.38
N LYS A 7 33.89 11.28 -38.13
CA LYS A 7 33.39 10.56 -36.96
C LYS A 7 31.87 10.42 -37.11
N ALA A 8 31.38 9.19 -37.33
CA ALA A 8 29.96 8.89 -37.27
C ALA A 8 29.56 8.59 -35.82
N ALA A 9 28.46 9.19 -35.40
CA ALA A 9 27.87 9.06 -34.08
C ALA A 9 27.42 7.61 -33.83
N ALA A 10 28.01 6.97 -32.81
CA ALA A 10 27.48 5.75 -32.22
C ALA A 10 26.34 6.14 -31.27
N GLY A 11 25.14 6.34 -31.81
CA GLY A 11 23.96 6.72 -31.04
C GLY A 11 22.71 6.07 -31.62
N LEU A 12 21.92 5.45 -30.75
CA LEU A 12 20.62 4.79 -30.94
C LEU A 12 20.54 3.33 -31.41
N ASP A 13 21.33 2.85 -32.38
CA ASP A 13 21.11 1.46 -32.87
C ASP A 13 21.59 0.36 -31.92
N ALA A 14 22.46 0.68 -30.95
CA ALA A 14 22.90 -0.28 -29.92
C ALA A 14 21.81 -0.60 -28.87
N LEU A 15 20.76 0.21 -28.75
CA LEU A 15 19.72 0.02 -27.73
C LEU A 15 18.55 -0.88 -28.19
N LYS A 16 18.47 -1.21 -29.49
CA LYS A 16 17.40 -2.06 -30.04
C LYS A 16 17.58 -3.55 -29.72
N HIS A 17 18.78 -3.97 -29.31
CA HIS A 17 19.10 -5.37 -29.04
C HIS A 17 18.98 -5.79 -27.57
N LEU A 18 18.50 -4.93 -26.67
CA LEU A 18 18.21 -5.27 -25.26
C LEU A 18 16.84 -5.96 -25.10
N ALA A 19 16.33 -6.58 -26.16
CA ALA A 19 15.08 -7.32 -26.15
C ALA A 19 15.18 -8.55 -25.24
N THR A 20 14.33 -8.51 -24.21
CA THR A 20 13.76 -9.61 -23.41
C THR A 20 14.72 -10.48 -22.57
N PRO A 21 14.62 -10.47 -21.22
CA PRO A 21 15.23 -11.52 -20.43
C PRO A 21 14.59 -12.88 -20.78
N PRO A 22 15.36 -13.98 -20.79
CA PRO A 22 14.79 -15.31 -20.98
C PRO A 22 13.84 -15.63 -19.82
N THR A 23 12.57 -15.89 -20.13
CA THR A 23 11.57 -16.38 -19.17
C THR A 23 11.99 -17.76 -18.70
N SER A 24 12.66 -17.82 -17.55
CA SER A 24 12.96 -19.09 -16.90
C SER A 24 11.65 -19.70 -16.37
N PRO A 25 11.36 -21.01 -16.60
CA PRO A 25 10.20 -21.65 -16.01
C PRO A 25 10.37 -21.67 -14.49
N THR A 26 9.57 -20.85 -13.80
CA THR A 26 9.56 -20.79 -12.34
C THR A 26 8.99 -22.11 -11.80
N PRO A 27 9.70 -22.84 -10.92
CA PRO A 27 9.13 -24.03 -10.29
C PRO A 27 7.87 -23.65 -9.48
N PRO A 28 6.85 -24.51 -9.44
CA PRO A 28 5.61 -24.22 -8.74
C PRO A 28 5.90 -23.94 -7.26
N GLN A 29 5.57 -22.73 -6.81
CA GLN A 29 5.64 -22.40 -5.40
C GLN A 29 4.67 -23.29 -4.62
N PRO A 30 5.07 -23.84 -3.46
CA PRO A 30 4.13 -24.45 -2.53
C PRO A 30 3.07 -23.42 -2.15
N VAL A 31 1.81 -23.69 -2.51
CA VAL A 31 0.67 -22.93 -2.00
C VAL A 31 0.63 -23.10 -0.49
N ALA A 32 0.93 -22.01 0.23
CA ALA A 32 0.77 -21.98 1.67
C ALA A 32 -0.71 -22.29 2.00
N PRO A 33 -1.00 -23.11 3.04
CA PRO A 33 -2.37 -23.40 3.43
C PRO A 33 -3.10 -22.10 3.73
N GLU A 34 -4.25 -21.90 3.09
CA GLU A 34 -5.15 -20.78 3.33
C GLU A 34 -5.54 -20.79 4.80
N ALA A 35 -4.94 -19.89 5.58
CA ALA A 35 -5.37 -19.62 6.93
C ALA A 35 -6.80 -19.05 6.87
N ASN A 36 -7.75 -19.96 7.04
CA ASN A 36 -9.16 -19.74 7.26
C ASN A 36 -9.34 -18.94 8.56
N GLY A 37 -10.17 -17.89 8.52
CA GLY A 37 -10.51 -17.07 9.68
C GLY A 37 -9.86 -15.68 9.72
N LYS A 38 -10.00 -14.87 8.66
CA LYS A 38 -9.84 -13.42 8.84
C LYS A 38 -11.15 -12.88 9.45
N PRO A 39 -11.09 -12.06 10.52
CA PRO A 39 -12.28 -11.38 11.01
C PRO A 39 -12.91 -10.60 9.86
N ASP A 40 -14.25 -10.55 9.83
CA ASP A 40 -15.02 -9.82 8.82
C ASP A 40 -14.61 -8.34 8.86
N LYS A 41 -13.62 -7.98 8.03
CA LYS A 41 -13.04 -6.65 8.01
C LYS A 41 -13.60 -5.95 6.78
N VAL A 42 -14.54 -5.05 7.03
CA VAL A 42 -15.09 -4.20 5.97
C VAL A 42 -14.03 -3.19 5.55
N VAL A 43 -13.71 -3.18 4.26
CA VAL A 43 -12.81 -2.19 3.65
C VAL A 43 -13.65 -1.11 3.01
N PHE A 44 -13.36 0.15 3.34
CA PHE A 44 -14.02 1.30 2.73
C PHE A 44 -13.01 2.40 2.39
N SER A 45 -13.35 3.22 1.40
CA SER A 45 -12.58 4.40 1.03
C SER A 45 -13.07 5.61 1.80
N LEU A 46 -12.15 6.43 2.28
CA LEU A 46 -12.44 7.62 3.08
C LEU A 46 -11.79 8.84 2.42
N HIS A 47 -12.61 9.84 2.09
CA HIS A 47 -12.15 11.09 1.48
C HIS A 47 -11.94 12.15 2.56
N LEU A 48 -10.69 12.55 2.77
CA LEU A 48 -10.32 13.60 3.72
C LEU A 48 -9.96 14.89 2.98
N PRO A 49 -10.23 16.07 3.58
CA PRO A 49 -9.56 17.29 3.19
C PRO A 49 -8.03 17.10 3.25
N GLU A 50 -7.32 17.67 2.28
CA GLU A 50 -5.87 17.51 2.16
C GLU A 50 -5.12 17.89 3.45
N ALA A 51 -5.52 19.01 4.07
CA ALA A 51 -4.94 19.47 5.33
C ALA A 51 -5.07 18.44 6.47
N ALA A 52 -6.23 17.76 6.56
CA ALA A 52 -6.47 16.74 7.57
C ALA A 52 -5.64 15.47 7.30
N HIS A 53 -5.55 15.05 6.03
CA HIS A 53 -4.72 13.93 5.63
C HIS A 53 -3.23 14.18 5.92
N ALA A 54 -2.72 15.38 5.62
CA ALA A 54 -1.34 15.76 5.89
C ALA A 54 -1.02 15.70 7.39
N LYS A 55 -1.90 16.24 8.24
CA LYS A 55 -1.73 16.22 9.70
C LYS A 55 -1.82 14.81 10.28
N LEU A 56 -2.74 13.99 9.79
CA LEU A 56 -2.85 12.59 10.21
C LEU A 56 -1.60 11.78 9.84
N ARG A 57 -1.02 12.05 8.66
CA ARG A 57 0.23 11.43 8.22
C ARG A 57 1.42 11.86 9.10
N GLU A 58 1.51 13.14 9.42
CA GLU A 58 2.52 13.69 10.34
C GLU A 58 2.42 13.00 11.73
N LEU A 59 1.22 12.94 12.31
CA LEU A 59 0.98 12.26 13.59
C LEU A 59 1.38 10.78 13.55
N SER A 60 1.00 10.07 12.50
CA SER A 60 1.34 8.65 12.33
C SER A 60 2.85 8.40 12.32
N PHE A 61 3.62 9.34 11.76
CA PHE A 61 5.08 9.28 11.74
C PHE A 61 5.68 9.52 13.13
N HIS A 62 5.22 10.56 13.84
CA HIS A 62 5.74 10.90 15.16
C HIS A 62 5.44 9.82 16.21
N GLU A 63 4.23 9.25 16.19
CA GLU A 63 3.79 8.26 17.18
C GLU A 63 4.13 6.81 16.79
N ARG A 64 4.65 6.62 15.57
CA ARG A 64 4.91 5.30 14.96
C ARG A 64 3.68 4.39 14.99
N GLN A 65 2.50 4.97 14.88
CA GLN A 65 1.22 4.26 14.76
C GLN A 65 0.73 4.31 13.31
N SER A 66 -0.03 3.31 12.87
CA SER A 66 -0.64 3.38 11.54
C SER A 66 -1.74 4.43 11.51
N MET A 67 -1.90 5.13 10.39
CA MET A 67 -3.01 6.09 10.21
C MET A 67 -4.37 5.42 10.46
N THR A 68 -4.53 4.15 10.06
CA THR A 68 -5.74 3.36 10.33
C THR A 68 -6.01 3.24 11.83
N LYS A 69 -4.98 3.01 12.66
CA LYS A 69 -5.16 2.90 14.11
C LYS A 69 -5.59 4.24 14.73
N LEU A 70 -4.99 5.35 14.31
CA LEU A 70 -5.38 6.69 14.74
C LEU A 70 -6.82 7.02 14.36
N ILE A 71 -7.27 6.61 13.16
CA ILE A 71 -8.66 6.75 12.74
C ILE A 71 -9.59 5.96 13.66
N LEU A 72 -9.26 4.69 13.97
CA LEU A 72 -10.07 3.85 14.85
C LEU A 72 -10.16 4.42 16.27
N GLU A 73 -9.07 4.97 16.80
CA GLU A 73 -9.09 5.68 18.09
C GLU A 73 -10.04 6.88 18.07
N GLY A 74 -10.02 7.67 16.98
CA GLY A 74 -10.97 8.77 16.79
C GLY A 74 -12.44 8.30 16.75
N VAL A 75 -12.70 7.12 16.18
CA VAL A 75 -14.03 6.50 16.18
C VAL A 75 -14.44 6.04 17.58
N ASP A 76 -13.54 5.42 18.35
CA ASP A 76 -13.81 5.05 19.74
C ASP A 76 -14.14 6.28 20.61
N LEU A 77 -13.40 7.38 20.44
CA LEU A 77 -13.71 8.65 21.12
C LEU A 77 -15.08 9.21 20.73
N LEU A 78 -15.49 9.04 19.48
CA LEU A 78 -16.82 9.43 19.01
C LEU A 78 -17.91 8.55 19.67
N PHE A 79 -17.70 7.24 19.75
CA PHE A 79 -18.63 6.30 20.39
C PHE A 79 -18.79 6.62 21.88
N ALA A 80 -17.68 6.82 22.60
CA ALA A 80 -17.70 7.20 24.00
C ALA A 80 -18.50 8.49 24.24
N LYS A 81 -18.32 9.52 23.39
CA LYS A 81 -19.08 10.78 23.46
C LYS A 81 -20.58 10.60 23.21
N ARG A 82 -20.99 9.53 22.55
CA ARG A 82 -22.38 9.22 22.20
C ARG A 82 -23.00 8.16 23.11
N GLY A 83 -22.27 7.64 24.10
CA GLY A 83 -22.72 6.53 24.94
C GLY A 83 -22.84 5.20 24.20
N ILE A 84 -22.11 5.05 23.09
CA ILE A 84 -22.02 3.80 22.31
C ILE A 84 -20.81 3.02 22.83
N SER A 85 -20.95 1.69 22.90
CA SER A 85 -19.84 0.80 23.29
C SER A 85 -18.63 0.96 22.35
N PRO A 86 -17.40 0.85 22.88
CA PRO A 86 -16.18 0.93 22.07
C PRO A 86 -16.09 -0.23 21.08
N ILE A 87 -15.33 -0.07 19.99
CA ILE A 87 -15.18 -1.04 18.91
C ILE A 87 -14.76 -2.42 19.43
N ALA A 88 -13.89 -2.46 20.44
CA ALA A 88 -13.42 -3.70 21.06
C ALA A 88 -14.55 -4.53 21.70
N GLU A 89 -15.63 -3.89 22.16
CA GLU A 89 -16.77 -4.56 22.79
C GLU A 89 -17.83 -4.98 21.77
N LEU A 90 -17.94 -4.27 20.63
CA LEU A 90 -18.93 -4.55 19.58
C LEU A 90 -18.73 -5.91 18.88
N HIS A 91 -17.51 -6.45 18.88
CA HIS A 91 -17.22 -7.77 18.30
C HIS A 91 -18.02 -8.93 18.93
N LYS A 92 -18.61 -8.72 20.11
CA LYS A 92 -19.39 -9.76 20.82
C LYS A 92 -20.84 -9.84 20.38
N ASP A 93 -21.39 -8.78 19.77
CA ASP A 93 -22.82 -8.67 19.47
C ASP A 93 -23.21 -9.06 18.03
N VAL A 94 -22.25 -9.22 17.12
CA VAL A 94 -22.52 -9.58 15.71
C VAL A 94 -22.80 -11.08 15.53
N ILE A 95 -22.52 -11.90 16.55
CA ILE A 95 -22.82 -13.34 16.56
C ILE A 95 -24.06 -13.57 17.44
N LYS A 96 -25.24 -13.26 16.93
CA LYS A 96 -26.51 -13.66 17.56
C LYS A 96 -27.59 -13.93 16.53
#